data_AF-A0A660MFD7-F1
#
_entry.id   AF-A0A660MFD7-F1
#
_cell.length_a   1.000
_cell.length_b   1.000
_cell.length_c   1.000
_cell.angle_alpha   90.00
_cell.angle_beta   90.00
_cell.angle_gamma   90.00
#
_symmetry.space_group_name_H-M   'P 1'
#
loop_
_entity.id
_entity.type
_entity.pdbx_description
1 polymer ?
#
loop_
_entity_poly.entity_id
_entity_poly.type
_entity_poly.pdbx_seq_one_letter_code
_entity_poly.pdbx_strand_id
1 'polypeptide(L)'
;MKNILKNILAGLFFVVFTITAIAVEKSKGDILKEQISNEVLQEAKIAGYPLAAEELAKIMVVKLHERLDEYKEIVKEDCIKINGEDNDSLCQCFSDKLDYDAQFSILAKLFSGSSVEDTRKSLQAIKDIGNEAYKACGRILADAVPDAASEKQKP
;
A
#
# COMPACT_ATOMS: atom_id res chain seq x y z
N MET A 1 -18.27 22.67 2.00
CA MET A 1 -17.31 21.76 1.31
C MET A 1 -16.18 21.38 2.26
N LYS A 2 -16.46 20.54 3.24
CA LYS A 2 -15.50 19.90 4.16
C LYS A 2 -16.21 18.60 4.51
N ASN A 3 -15.66 17.45 4.10
CA ASN A 3 -15.97 16.09 4.58
C ASN A 3 -15.51 15.00 3.59
N ILE A 4 -15.20 15.34 2.32
CA ILE A 4 -14.73 14.35 1.34
C ILE A 4 -13.28 13.92 1.59
N LEU A 5 -12.44 14.80 2.15
CA LEU A 5 -11.01 14.52 2.37
C LEU A 5 -10.75 13.46 3.47
N LYS A 6 -11.68 13.24 4.40
CA LYS A 6 -11.52 12.27 5.49
C LYS A 6 -11.71 10.81 5.06
N ASN A 7 -12.41 10.56 3.95
CA ASN A 7 -12.75 9.20 3.53
C ASN A 7 -11.77 8.61 2.50
N ILE A 8 -10.83 9.41 1.96
CA ILE A 8 -9.86 8.96 0.94
C ILE A 8 -8.59 8.37 1.59
N LEU A 9 -8.30 8.69 2.86
CA LEU A 9 -7.14 8.17 3.61
C LEU A 9 -7.31 6.72 4.12
N ALA A 10 -8.48 6.11 3.91
CA ALA A 10 -8.79 4.76 4.39
C ALA A 10 -8.59 3.65 3.34
N GLY A 11 -8.36 3.97 2.06
CA GLY A 11 -8.44 2.99 0.96
C GLY A 11 -7.19 2.81 0.10
N LEU A 12 -6.02 3.23 0.58
CA LEU A 12 -4.77 3.23 -0.21
C LEU A 12 -3.64 2.42 0.42
N PHE A 13 -4.00 1.37 1.14
CA PHE A 13 -3.07 0.33 1.55
C PHE A 13 -3.75 -1.00 1.22
N PHE A 14 -3.14 -1.72 0.28
CA PHE A 14 -3.54 -3.03 -0.22
C PHE A 14 -4.74 -3.09 -1.18
N VAL A 15 -4.65 -4.09 -2.04
CA VAL A 15 -5.31 -4.24 -3.33
C VAL A 15 -6.80 -4.54 -3.17
N VAL A 16 -7.62 -3.79 -3.92
CA VAL A 16 -9.01 -4.10 -4.34
C VAL A 16 -10.02 -4.42 -3.23
N PHE A 17 -10.89 -3.46 -2.90
CA PHE A 17 -12.18 -3.76 -2.28
C PHE A 17 -13.30 -3.70 -3.33
N THR A 18 -13.88 -4.86 -3.65
CA THR A 18 -15.31 -4.94 -3.96
C THR A 18 -16.08 -4.60 -2.69
N ILE A 19 -16.90 -3.55 -2.76
CA ILE A 19 -17.72 -3.06 -1.66
C ILE A 19 -18.86 -4.05 -1.41
N THR A 20 -18.84 -4.77 -0.29
CA THR A 20 -20.06 -5.20 0.40
C THR A 20 -19.89 -5.00 1.90
N ALA A 21 -20.71 -4.11 2.46
CA ALA A 21 -20.82 -3.87 3.88
C ALA A 21 -21.40 -5.10 4.59
N ILE A 22 -20.53 -5.88 5.20
CA ILE A 22 -20.79 -6.75 6.34
C ILE A 22 -19.75 -6.33 7.39
N ALA A 23 -20.07 -6.41 8.68
CA ALA A 23 -19.16 -6.04 9.76
C ALA A 23 -17.82 -6.78 9.57
N VAL A 24 -16.85 -6.11 8.96
CA VAL A 24 -15.56 -6.72 8.61
C VAL A 24 -14.78 -6.75 9.91
N GLU A 25 -14.52 -7.96 10.44
CA GLU A 25 -13.45 -8.13 11.42
C GLU A 25 -12.23 -7.39 10.90
N LYS A 26 -11.64 -6.54 11.75
CA LYS A 26 -10.51 -5.70 11.37
C LYS A 26 -9.44 -6.57 10.71
N SER A 27 -9.11 -6.29 9.44
CA SER A 27 -8.14 -7.12 8.71
C SER A 27 -6.77 -7.09 9.40
N LYS A 28 -5.93 -8.11 9.21
CA LYS A 28 -4.55 -8.09 9.73
C LYS A 28 -3.80 -6.81 9.30
N GLY A 29 -4.03 -6.36 8.06
CA GLY A 29 -3.51 -5.09 7.54
C GLY A 29 -3.98 -3.87 8.33
N ASP A 30 -5.28 -3.80 8.66
CA ASP A 30 -5.83 -2.71 9.47
C ASP A 30 -5.29 -2.73 10.91
N ILE A 31 -5.08 -3.91 11.49
CA ILE A 31 -4.47 -4.09 12.82
C ILE A 31 -3.04 -3.57 12.81
N LEU A 32 -2.22 -4.01 11.85
CA LEU A 32 -0.83 -3.59 11.73
C LEU A 32 -0.72 -2.08 11.51
N LYS A 33 -1.58 -1.50 10.67
CA LYS A 33 -1.65 -0.05 10.45
C LYS A 33 -1.91 0.73 11.74
N GLU A 34 -2.84 0.25 12.58
CA GLU A 34 -3.12 0.89 13.87
C GLU A 34 -1.94 0.78 14.83
N GLN A 35 -1.29 -0.38 14.92
CA GLN A 35 -0.11 -0.59 15.76
C GLN A 35 1.02 0.37 15.36
N ILE A 36 1.37 0.42 14.07
CA ILE A 36 2.38 1.35 13.54
C ILE A 36 2.00 2.80 13.84
N SER A 37 0.74 3.18 13.64
CA SER A 37 0.27 4.55 13.92
C SER A 37 0.44 4.92 15.41
N ASN A 38 0.14 3.98 16.31
CA ASN A 38 0.30 4.17 17.75
C ASN A 38 1.77 4.29 18.14
N GLU A 39 2.64 3.47 17.56
CA GLU A 39 4.09 3.51 17.78
C GLU A 39 4.72 4.80 17.28
N VAL A 40 4.33 5.27 16.09
CA VAL A 40 4.76 6.58 15.56
C VAL A 40 4.37 7.70 16.52
N LEU A 41 3.14 7.68 17.03
CA LEU A 41 2.68 8.69 17.99
C LEU A 41 3.42 8.61 19.34
N GLN A 42 3.72 7.40 19.81
CA GLN A 42 4.49 7.20 21.04
C GLN A 42 5.92 7.74 20.89
N GLU A 43 6.59 7.40 19.79
CA GLU A 43 7.94 7.88 19.51
C GLU A 43 7.97 9.40 19.35
N ALA A 44 6.97 9.97 18.67
CA ALA A 44 6.82 11.42 18.54
C ALA A 44 6.64 12.12 19.89
N LYS A 45 5.93 11.50 20.85
CA LYS A 45 5.79 12.04 22.21
C LYS A 45 7.12 12.02 22.96
N ILE A 46 7.90 10.95 22.83
CA ILE A 46 9.24 10.82 23.45
C ILE A 46 10.19 11.89 22.89
N ALA A 47 10.12 12.15 21.57
CA ALA A 47 10.94 13.12 20.87
C ALA A 47 10.52 14.60 21.09
N GLY A 48 9.42 14.88 21.80
CA GLY A 48 8.96 16.24 22.08
C GLY A 48 7.90 16.78 21.11
N TYR A 49 6.77 16.08 21.00
CA TYR A 49 5.61 16.46 20.18
C TYR A 49 5.14 17.93 20.36
N PRO A 50 4.68 18.63 19.29
CA PRO A 50 4.50 18.15 17.92
C PRO A 50 5.77 18.17 17.07
N LEU A 51 5.95 17.11 16.27
CA LEU A 51 7.02 17.01 15.28
C LEU A 51 6.58 17.50 13.90
N ALA A 52 7.56 17.83 13.04
CA ALA A 52 7.30 18.11 11.63
C ALA A 52 6.79 16.86 10.90
N ALA A 53 6.06 17.05 9.80
CA ALA A 53 5.49 15.95 9.03
C ALA A 53 6.57 15.02 8.47
N GLU A 54 7.71 15.57 8.07
CA GLU A 54 8.87 14.85 7.57
C GLU A 54 9.53 14.00 8.67
N GLU A 55 9.53 14.48 9.92
CA GLU A 55 10.07 13.74 11.07
C GLU A 55 9.16 12.57 11.43
N LEU A 56 7.85 12.79 11.46
CA LEU A 56 6.86 11.72 11.64
C LEU A 56 6.94 10.68 10.51
N ALA A 57 7.14 11.11 9.26
CA ALA A 57 7.29 10.22 8.12
C ALA A 57 8.55 9.33 8.26
N LYS A 58 9.68 9.87 8.76
CA LYS A 58 10.88 9.08 9.04
C LYS A 58 10.64 8.03 10.11
N ILE A 59 9.99 8.41 11.21
CA ILE A 59 9.62 7.47 12.28
C ILE A 59 8.72 6.36 11.72
N MET A 60 7.73 6.73 10.89
CA MET A 60 6.84 5.76 10.24
C MET A 60 7.60 4.75 9.37
N VAL A 61 8.57 5.21 8.56
CA VAL A 61 9.40 4.31 7.76
C VAL A 61 10.18 3.36 8.64
N VAL A 62 10.78 3.84 9.73
CA VAL A 62 11.48 2.96 10.69
C VAL A 62 10.54 1.90 11.25
N LYS A 63 9.33 2.29 11.69
CA LYS A 63 8.33 1.34 12.22
C LYS A 63 7.81 0.34 11.19
N LEU A 64 7.69 0.75 9.93
CA LEU A 64 7.37 -0.17 8.83
C LEU A 64 8.47 -1.22 8.62
N HIS A 65 9.75 -0.84 8.71
CA HIS A 65 10.86 -1.78 8.61
C HIS A 65 10.96 -2.71 9.83
N GLU A 66 10.72 -2.20 11.04
CA GLU A 66 10.64 -3.02 12.27
C GLU A 66 9.52 -4.08 12.21
N ARG A 67 8.52 -3.87 11.35
CA ARG A 67 7.36 -4.76 11.14
C ARG A 67 7.36 -5.42 9.77
N LEU A 68 8.51 -5.47 9.09
CA LEU A 68 8.60 -5.94 7.71
C LEU A 68 8.08 -7.37 7.54
N ASP A 69 8.38 -8.28 8.47
CA ASP A 69 7.95 -9.67 8.38
C ASP A 69 6.42 -9.83 8.48
N GLU A 70 5.78 -9.08 9.38
CA GLU A 70 4.31 -9.03 9.47
C GLU A 70 3.70 -8.45 8.19
N TYR A 71 4.33 -7.41 7.63
CA TYR A 71 3.89 -6.81 6.37
C TYR A 71 4.02 -7.80 5.19
N LYS A 72 5.11 -8.58 5.14
CA LYS A 72 5.32 -9.65 4.15
C LYS A 72 4.28 -10.76 4.27
N GLU A 73 3.94 -11.17 5.49
CA GLU A 73 2.89 -12.17 5.73
C GLU A 73 1.55 -11.68 5.16
N ILE A 74 1.17 -10.43 5.47
CA ILE A 74 -0.06 -9.82 4.97
C ILE A 74 -0.07 -9.74 3.43
N VAL A 75 1.05 -9.32 2.82
CA VAL A 75 1.20 -9.28 1.35
C VAL A 75 1.00 -10.66 0.72
N LYS A 76 1.60 -11.70 1.32
CA LYS A 76 1.45 -13.08 0.85
C LYS A 76 -0.01 -13.52 0.95
N GLU A 77 -0.65 -13.29 2.09
CA GLU A 77 -2.05 -13.64 2.30
C GLU A 77 -2.99 -12.93 1.33
N ASP A 78 -2.78 -11.64 1.09
CA ASP A 78 -3.59 -10.88 0.13
C ASP A 78 -3.37 -11.37 -1.30
N CYS A 79 -2.13 -11.72 -1.67
CA CYS A 79 -1.86 -12.38 -2.93
C CYS A 79 -2.62 -13.72 -3.04
N ILE A 80 -2.66 -14.54 -1.98
CA ILE A 80 -3.40 -15.81 -1.97
C ILE A 80 -4.90 -15.58 -2.10
N LYS A 81 -5.47 -14.59 -1.40
CA LYS A 81 -6.90 -14.24 -1.53
C LYS A 81 -7.26 -13.84 -2.96
N ILE A 82 -6.36 -13.15 -3.66
CA ILE A 82 -6.59 -12.69 -5.04
C ILE A 82 -6.41 -13.82 -6.05
N ASN A 83 -5.40 -14.67 -5.86
CA ASN A 83 -4.98 -15.64 -6.87
C ASN A 83 -5.43 -17.08 -6.58
N GLY A 84 -5.94 -17.37 -5.38
CA GLY A 84 -6.31 -18.70 -4.91
C GLY A 84 -5.16 -19.40 -4.16
N GLU A 85 -5.52 -20.32 -3.26
CA GLU A 85 -4.60 -21.08 -2.40
C GLU A 85 -3.56 -21.90 -3.18
N ASP A 86 -3.91 -22.38 -4.38
CA ASP A 86 -3.00 -23.13 -5.25
C ASP A 86 -1.77 -22.31 -5.72
N ASN A 87 -1.79 -20.99 -5.51
CA ASN A 87 -0.71 -20.07 -5.87
C ASN A 87 0.22 -19.71 -4.70
N ASP A 88 0.27 -20.50 -3.61
CA ASP A 88 1.12 -20.22 -2.43
C ASP A 88 2.59 -19.94 -2.81
N SER A 89 3.20 -20.74 -3.69
CA SER A 89 4.59 -20.55 -4.11
C SER A 89 4.82 -19.24 -4.89
N LEU A 90 3.86 -18.86 -5.74
CA LEU A 90 3.88 -17.57 -6.44
C LEU A 90 3.76 -16.42 -5.44
N CYS A 91 2.85 -16.54 -4.47
CA CYS A 91 2.59 -15.50 -3.49
C CYS A 91 3.71 -15.35 -2.46
N GLN A 92 4.38 -16.45 -2.10
CA GLN A 92 5.62 -16.43 -1.34
C GLN A 92 6.70 -15.67 -2.11
N CYS A 93 6.93 -16.03 -3.38
CA CYS A 93 7.90 -15.32 -4.21
C CYS A 93 7.57 -13.84 -4.35
N PHE A 94 6.30 -13.50 -4.61
CA PHE A 94 5.86 -12.12 -4.78
C PHE A 94 6.13 -11.29 -3.52
N SER A 95 5.76 -11.82 -2.34
CA SER A 95 6.06 -11.19 -1.05
C SER A 95 7.56 -11.04 -0.84
N ASP A 96 8.37 -12.04 -1.17
CA ASP A 96 9.83 -11.96 -0.99
C ASP A 96 10.52 -10.98 -1.95
N LYS A 97 9.93 -10.72 -3.13
CA LYS A 97 10.51 -9.90 -4.20
C LYS A 97 9.97 -8.48 -4.27
N LEU A 98 8.94 -8.14 -3.51
CA LEU A 98 8.39 -6.80 -3.49
C LEU A 98 9.40 -5.79 -2.96
N ASP A 99 9.54 -4.65 -3.63
CA ASP A 99 10.41 -3.56 -3.17
C ASP A 99 9.72 -2.76 -2.05
N TYR A 100 9.90 -3.25 -0.82
CA TYR A 100 9.31 -2.65 0.37
C TYR A 100 9.89 -1.28 0.69
N ASP A 101 11.19 -1.06 0.48
CA ASP A 101 11.84 0.21 0.76
C ASP A 101 11.25 1.30 -0.13
N ALA A 102 11.09 1.01 -1.42
CA ALA A 102 10.43 1.91 -2.37
C ALA A 102 8.96 2.16 -2.00
N GLN A 103 8.20 1.11 -1.65
CA GLN A 103 6.82 1.29 -1.20
C GLN A 103 6.73 2.13 0.07
N PHE A 104 7.52 1.84 1.10
CA PHE A 104 7.50 2.58 2.36
C PHE A 104 7.91 4.04 2.16
N SER A 105 8.85 4.32 1.26
CA SER A 105 9.20 5.69 0.88
C SER A 105 8.04 6.42 0.21
N ILE A 106 7.28 5.74 -0.68
CA ILE A 106 6.09 6.32 -1.30
C ILE A 106 5.02 6.61 -0.25
N LEU A 107 4.79 5.67 0.66
CA LEU A 107 3.82 5.81 1.76
C LEU A 107 4.19 6.95 2.69
N ALA A 108 5.48 7.12 3.01
CA ALA A 108 6.00 8.24 3.79
C ALA A 108 5.72 9.59 3.12
N LYS A 109 5.92 9.68 1.81
CA LYS A 109 5.60 10.89 1.03
C LYS A 109 4.10 11.21 1.04
N LEU A 110 3.24 10.19 0.93
CA LEU A 110 1.80 10.36 1.04
C LEU A 110 1.39 10.84 2.43
N PHE A 111 2.03 10.28 3.47
CA PHE A 111 1.80 10.65 4.86
C PHE A 111 2.20 12.11 5.17
N SER A 112 3.34 12.57 4.66
CA SER A 112 3.81 13.95 4.87
C SER A 112 2.95 15.01 4.19
N GLY A 113 2.00 14.60 3.34
CA GLY A 113 1.15 15.46 2.54
C GLY A 113 1.54 15.39 1.07
N SER A 114 0.54 15.22 0.20
CA SER A 114 0.72 15.10 -1.25
C SER A 114 -0.47 15.72 -1.99
N SER A 115 -0.21 16.27 -3.18
CA SER A 115 -1.28 16.72 -4.06
C SER A 115 -2.05 15.53 -4.64
N VAL A 116 -3.25 15.76 -5.21
CA VAL A 116 -4.00 14.70 -5.92
C VAL A 116 -3.19 14.10 -7.07
N GLU A 117 -2.39 14.91 -7.75
CA GLU A 117 -1.52 14.45 -8.83
C GLU A 117 -0.39 13.57 -8.30
N ASP A 118 0.27 13.98 -7.21
CA ASP A 118 1.31 13.19 -6.55
C ASP A 118 0.76 11.85 -6.05
N THR A 119 -0.45 11.85 -5.48
CA THR A 119 -1.12 10.62 -5.05
C THR A 119 -1.35 9.66 -6.22
N ARG A 120 -1.77 10.17 -7.38
CA ARG A 120 -1.95 9.34 -8.58
C ARG A 120 -0.62 8.78 -9.08
N LYS A 121 0.46 9.57 -9.07
CA LYS A 121 1.81 9.10 -9.45
C LYS A 121 2.32 8.03 -8.49
N SER A 122 2.14 8.24 -7.18
CA SER A 122 2.48 7.28 -6.14
C SER A 122 1.74 5.96 -6.32
N LEU A 123 0.46 6.01 -6.66
CA LEU A 123 -0.34 4.83 -6.98
C LEU A 123 0.19 4.05 -8.17
N GLN A 124 0.56 4.75 -9.24
CA GLN A 124 1.16 4.11 -10.40
C GLN A 124 2.50 3.46 -10.04
N ALA A 125 3.36 4.15 -9.29
CA ALA A 125 4.63 3.59 -8.84
C ALA A 125 4.46 2.33 -7.97
N ILE A 126 3.49 2.30 -7.05
CA ILE A 126 3.17 1.09 -6.26
C ILE A 126 2.74 -0.06 -7.18
N LYS A 127 1.92 0.24 -8.20
CA LYS A 127 1.50 -0.75 -9.19
C LYS A 127 2.70 -1.29 -9.98
N ASP A 128 3.60 -0.42 -10.42
CA ASP A 128 4.78 -0.81 -11.18
C ASP A 128 5.70 -1.70 -10.35
N ILE A 129 5.95 -1.34 -9.07
CA ILE A 129 6.67 -2.19 -8.11
C ILE A 129 6.03 -3.58 -8.00
N GLY A 130 4.70 -3.64 -7.87
CA GLY A 130 3.98 -4.92 -7.84
C GLY A 130 4.14 -5.72 -9.13
N ASN A 131 4.01 -5.09 -10.29
CA ASN A 131 4.19 -5.74 -11.58
C ASN A 131 5.61 -6.29 -11.76
N GLU A 132 6.63 -5.54 -11.33
CA GLU A 132 8.02 -5.99 -11.34
C GLU A 132 8.25 -7.21 -10.46
N ALA A 133 7.66 -7.23 -9.25
CA ALA A 133 7.72 -8.39 -8.37
C ALA A 133 7.03 -9.63 -8.98
N TYR A 134 5.85 -9.48 -9.58
CA TYR A 134 5.19 -10.58 -10.28
C TYR A 134 6.02 -11.09 -11.46
N LYS A 135 6.59 -10.18 -12.25
CA LYS A 135 7.47 -10.51 -13.38
C LYS A 135 8.71 -11.28 -12.91
N ALA A 136 9.33 -10.87 -11.81
CA ALA A 136 10.44 -11.57 -11.19
C ALA A 136 10.07 -12.99 -10.73
N CYS A 137 8.79 -13.22 -10.43
CA CYS A 137 8.23 -14.51 -10.03
C CYS A 137 7.62 -15.31 -11.20
N GLY A 138 7.91 -14.92 -12.46
CA GLY A 138 7.49 -15.67 -13.65
C GLY A 138 6.04 -15.44 -14.06
N ARG A 139 5.35 -14.45 -13.48
CA ARG A 139 3.99 -14.07 -13.88
C ARG A 139 3.97 -12.66 -14.47
N ILE A 140 3.49 -12.54 -15.69
CA ILE A 140 3.14 -11.24 -16.25
C ILE A 140 1.69 -11.00 -15.87
N LEU A 141 1.43 -9.97 -15.04
CA LEU A 141 0.07 -9.48 -14.87
C LEU A 141 -0.34 -8.87 -16.22
N ALA A 142 -1.29 -9.49 -16.92
CA ALA A 142 -1.83 -8.93 -18.15
C ALA A 142 -2.40 -7.53 -17.85
N ASP A 143 -2.04 -6.55 -18.68
CA ASP A 143 -2.31 -5.13 -18.49
C ASP A 143 -3.78 -4.82 -18.19
N ALA A 144 -4.14 -4.72 -16.91
CA ALA A 144 -5.35 -4.03 -16.47
C ALA A 144 -5.05 -2.53 -16.30
N VAL A 145 -4.62 -1.88 -17.38
CA VAL A 145 -5.04 -0.52 -17.75
C VAL A 145 -5.18 -0.56 -19.26
N PRO A 146 -6.39 -0.54 -19.84
CA PRO A 146 -6.50 -0.14 -21.23
C PRO A 146 -5.93 1.27 -21.31
N ASP A 147 -4.86 1.45 -22.08
CA ASP A 147 -4.37 2.76 -22.48
C ASP A 147 -5.57 3.56 -22.97
N ALA A 148 -5.91 4.63 -22.25
CA ALA A 148 -6.86 5.64 -22.68
C ALA A 148 -6.23 6.46 -23.84
N ALA A 149 -5.83 5.80 -24.92
CA ALA A 149 -5.15 6.39 -26.05
C ALA A 149 -5.18 5.51 -27.31
N SER A 150 -6.20 4.67 -27.55
CA SER A 150 -6.48 4.22 -28.93
C SER A 150 -7.87 3.64 -29.14
N GLU A 151 -8.91 4.46 -29.07
CA GLU A 151 -10.04 4.20 -29.96
C GLU A 151 -10.30 5.44 -30.80
N LYS A 152 -9.62 5.42 -31.95
CA LYS A 152 -9.89 6.29 -33.08
C LYS A 152 -11.36 6.11 -33.45
N GLN A 153 -12.12 7.14 -33.13
CA GLN A 153 -13.29 7.59 -33.87
C GLN A 153 -13.24 7.21 -35.35
N LYS A 154 -14.09 6.28 -35.79
CA LYS A 154 -14.70 6.27 -37.14
C LYS A 154 -15.67 5.09 -37.34
N PRO A 155 -16.65 5.25 -38.25
CA PRO A 155 -17.62 6.32 -38.43
C PRO A 155 -19.00 5.97 -37.85
#